data_AF-A0A7S3U4Q7-F1
#
_entry.id   AF-A0A7S3U4Q7-F1
#
_cell.length_a   1.000
_cell.length_b   1.000
_cell.length_c   1.000
_cell.angle_alpha   90.00
_cell.angle_beta   90.00
_cell.angle_gamma   90.00
#
_symmetry.space_group_name_H-M   'P 1'
#
loop_
_entity.id
_entity.type
_entity.pdbx_description
1 polymer ?
#
loop_
_entity_poly.entity_id
_entity_poly.type
_entity_poly.pdbx_seq_one_letter_code
_entity_poly.pdbx_strand_id
1 'polypeptide(L)'
;GSKPSKWSVDVNGEISGWPETDFVHFDHIGGAFLLIFQSMTMEGWTDLMYYAVDGMNVLFAWFYFFMLIVITSHFLLNVALAVVDEAREDFEKEDEEEQAEEEEKSATEDIKADLAVLQDDEEEEEEEPWMDCMPVRAANAVTHNDIFSYFIMFIIAGNVITMM
;
A
#
# COMPACT_ATOMS: atom_id res chain seq x y z
N GLY A 1 49.23 -6.23 -40.12
CA GLY A 1 48.72 -5.12 -39.30
C GLY A 1 47.99 -5.72 -38.12
N SER A 2 48.63 -5.74 -36.95
CA SER A 2 48.00 -6.18 -35.71
C SER A 2 46.94 -5.17 -35.31
N LYS A 3 45.74 -5.65 -34.96
CA LYS A 3 44.69 -4.79 -34.39
C LYS A 3 45.24 -4.14 -33.11
N PRO A 4 45.03 -2.83 -32.89
CA PRO A 4 45.45 -2.19 -31.66
C PRO A 4 44.72 -2.82 -30.46
N SER A 5 45.45 -3.05 -29.37
CA SER A 5 44.84 -3.36 -28.07
C SER A 5 44.01 -2.16 -27.62
N LYS A 6 42.95 -2.43 -26.84
CA LYS A 6 41.99 -1.44 -26.29
C LYS A 6 42.66 -0.19 -25.68
N TRP A 7 43.93 -0.34 -25.28
CA TRP A 7 44.81 0.72 -24.80
C TRP A 7 46.06 0.71 -25.70
N SER A 8 46.12 1.61 -26.67
CA SER A 8 47.32 1.84 -27.48
C SER A 8 47.79 3.26 -27.20
N VAL A 9 49.08 3.43 -26.91
CA VAL A 9 49.66 4.77 -26.69
C VAL A 9 50.04 5.32 -28.06
N ASP A 10 49.45 6.45 -28.41
CA ASP A 10 49.66 7.14 -29.67
C ASP A 10 51.03 7.83 -29.65
N VAL A 11 51.53 8.23 -30.82
CA VAL A 11 52.87 8.84 -30.99
C VAL A 11 53.07 10.15 -30.21
N ASN A 12 51.99 10.73 -29.67
CA ASN A 12 51.99 11.92 -28.82
C ASN A 12 51.95 11.61 -27.31
N GLY A 13 51.88 10.32 -26.92
CA GLY A 13 51.73 9.89 -25.52
C GLY A 13 50.28 9.78 -25.04
N GLU A 14 49.30 9.99 -25.91
CA GLU A 14 47.86 9.91 -25.62
C GLU A 14 47.38 8.45 -25.72
N ILE A 15 46.54 8.00 -24.79
CA ILE A 15 46.02 6.62 -24.78
C ILE A 15 44.78 6.57 -25.67
N SER A 16 44.89 6.00 -26.88
CA SER A 16 43.73 5.78 -27.74
C SER A 16 42.81 4.70 -27.16
N GLY A 17 41.58 5.10 -26.84
CA GLY A 17 40.52 4.23 -26.32
C GLY A 17 39.56 4.87 -25.33
N TRP A 18 39.89 6.05 -24.78
CA TRP A 18 39.03 6.83 -23.90
C TRP A 18 38.48 8.05 -24.64
N PRO A 19 37.21 8.46 -24.40
CA PRO A 19 36.78 9.74 -24.89
C PRO A 19 37.58 10.78 -24.10
N GLU A 20 38.50 11.45 -24.79
CA GLU A 20 39.06 12.74 -24.37
C GLU A 20 37.88 13.67 -24.12
N THR A 21 37.34 13.62 -22.91
CA THR A 21 36.27 14.51 -22.49
C THR A 21 36.94 15.59 -21.67
N ASP A 22 37.31 16.68 -22.34
CA ASP A 22 37.83 17.92 -21.74
C ASP A 22 36.94 18.47 -20.61
N PHE A 23 35.76 17.89 -20.38
CA PHE A 23 34.74 18.34 -19.43
C PHE A 23 34.53 17.41 -18.22
N VAL A 24 35.01 16.16 -18.23
CA VAL A 24 34.69 15.17 -17.17
C VAL A 24 35.99 14.66 -16.53
N HIS A 25 36.47 15.45 -15.58
CA HIS A 25 37.69 15.18 -14.80
C HIS A 25 37.51 15.63 -13.35
N PHE A 26 38.43 15.23 -12.46
CA PHE A 26 38.34 15.52 -11.03
C PHE A 26 38.72 16.95 -10.64
N ASP A 27 39.14 17.82 -11.57
CA ASP A 27 39.50 19.21 -11.26
C ASP A 27 38.29 20.17 -11.23
N HIS A 28 37.12 19.70 -11.66
CA HIS A 28 35.87 20.43 -11.60
C HIS A 28 34.82 19.67 -10.80
N ILE A 29 34.10 20.36 -9.91
CA ILE A 29 33.11 19.73 -9.00
C ILE A 29 32.04 18.97 -9.78
N GLY A 30 31.55 19.51 -10.89
CA GLY A 30 30.53 18.86 -11.72
C GLY A 30 31.05 17.57 -12.38
N GLY A 31 32.25 17.61 -12.95
CA GLY A 31 32.90 16.43 -13.53
C GLY A 31 33.20 15.36 -12.49
N ALA A 32 33.74 15.77 -11.33
CA ALA A 32 34.00 14.89 -10.21
C ALA A 32 32.73 14.19 -9.70
N PHE A 33 31.61 14.93 -9.58
CA PHE A 33 30.34 14.34 -9.17
C PHE A 33 29.84 13.28 -10.16
N LEU A 34 29.94 13.54 -11.47
CA LEU A 34 29.56 12.56 -12.49
C LEU A 34 30.44 11.32 -12.46
N LEU A 35 31.76 11.48 -12.28
CA LEU A 35 32.70 10.35 -12.17
C LEU A 35 32.47 9.52 -10.91
N ILE A 36 32.14 10.16 -9.80
CA ILE A 36 31.75 9.47 -8.56
C ILE A 36 30.42 8.75 -8.79
N PHE A 37 29.42 9.39 -9.39
CA PHE A 37 28.15 8.77 -9.72
C PHE A 37 28.30 7.54 -10.61
N GLN A 38 29.09 7.64 -11.67
CA GLN A 38 29.43 6.52 -12.53
C GLN A 38 30.08 5.39 -11.71
N SER A 39 31.01 5.72 -10.81
CA SER A 39 31.63 4.73 -9.92
C SER A 39 30.62 4.05 -8.98
N MET A 40 29.62 4.78 -8.50
CA MET A 40 28.54 4.26 -7.66
C MET A 40 27.65 3.25 -8.39
N THR A 41 27.48 3.39 -9.70
CA THR A 41 26.70 2.45 -10.53
C THR A 41 27.41 1.14 -10.85
N MET A 42 28.66 0.97 -10.42
CA MET A 42 29.50 -0.19 -10.73
C MET A 42 29.78 -0.40 -12.23
N GLU A 43 29.64 0.64 -13.05
CA GLU A 43 29.96 0.63 -14.47
C GLU A 43 31.19 1.49 -14.78
N GLY A 44 32.20 0.93 -15.43
CA GLY A 44 33.42 1.67 -15.82
C GLY A 44 34.28 2.20 -14.67
N TRP A 45 33.99 1.82 -13.43
CA TRP A 45 34.71 2.28 -12.23
C TRP A 45 36.15 1.74 -12.13
N THR A 46 36.38 0.51 -12.62
CA THR A 46 37.72 -0.11 -12.60
C THR A 46 38.71 0.68 -13.43
N ASP A 47 38.22 1.18 -14.56
CA ASP A 47 39.02 1.95 -15.49
C ASP A 47 39.34 3.33 -14.93
N LEU A 48 38.37 3.97 -14.25
CA LEU A 48 38.61 5.21 -13.51
C LEU A 48 39.59 5.04 -12.35
N MET A 49 39.52 3.90 -11.64
CA MET A 49 40.49 3.55 -10.59
C MET A 49 41.89 3.41 -11.17
N TYR A 50 42.08 2.73 -12.30
CA TYR A 50 43.40 2.62 -12.93
C TYR A 50 43.96 3.98 -13.34
N TYR A 51 43.12 4.87 -13.86
CA TYR A 51 43.52 6.24 -14.15
C TYR A 51 43.94 7.01 -12.88
N ALA A 52 43.19 6.86 -11.78
CA ALA A 52 43.58 7.46 -10.51
C ALA A 52 44.91 6.90 -10.00
N VAL A 53 45.14 5.59 -10.13
CA VAL A 53 46.39 4.92 -9.77
C VAL A 53 47.58 5.47 -10.58
N ASP A 54 47.39 5.80 -11.85
CA ASP A 54 48.45 6.41 -12.67
C ASP A 54 48.78 7.85 -12.23
N GLY A 55 47.81 8.57 -11.65
CA GLY A 55 47.98 9.93 -11.14
C GLY A 55 48.37 10.05 -9.66
N MET A 56 48.22 8.99 -8.85
CA MET A 56 48.40 9.03 -7.40
C MET A 56 49.01 7.74 -6.82
N ASN A 57 49.12 7.62 -5.49
CA ASN A 57 49.63 6.39 -4.88
C ASN A 57 48.63 5.21 -5.07
N VAL A 58 49.13 4.10 -5.60
CA VAL A 58 48.38 2.86 -5.87
C VAL A 58 47.52 2.41 -4.67
N LEU A 59 48.10 2.35 -3.48
CA LEU A 59 47.40 1.84 -2.29
C LEU A 59 46.29 2.78 -1.86
N PHE A 60 46.50 4.09 -1.97
CA PHE A 60 45.53 5.08 -1.58
C PHE A 60 44.34 5.12 -2.55
N ALA A 61 44.60 5.08 -3.86
CA ALA A 61 43.55 5.00 -4.88
C ALA A 61 42.70 3.75 -4.68
N TRP A 62 43.34 2.59 -4.50
CA TRP A 62 42.64 1.33 -4.26
C TRP A 62 41.76 1.39 -3.01
N PHE A 63 42.29 1.89 -1.88
CA PHE A 63 41.52 2.02 -0.65
C PHE A 63 40.34 2.99 -0.78
N TYR A 64 40.54 4.11 -1.49
CA TYR A 64 39.50 5.09 -1.75
C TYR A 64 38.34 4.47 -2.54
N PHE A 65 38.61 3.83 -3.68
CA PHE A 65 37.58 3.21 -4.51
C PHE A 65 36.92 2.02 -3.82
N PHE A 66 37.68 1.23 -3.05
CA PHE A 66 37.12 0.13 -2.26
C PHE A 66 36.11 0.63 -1.22
N MET A 67 36.48 1.65 -0.44
CA MET A 67 35.58 2.23 0.57
C MET A 67 34.38 2.92 -0.08
N LEU A 68 34.59 3.63 -1.20
CA LEU A 68 33.53 4.26 -1.97
C LEU A 68 32.49 3.22 -2.41
N ILE A 69 32.92 2.09 -2.97
CA ILE A 69 32.02 1.03 -3.43
C ILE A 69 31.27 0.36 -2.27
N VAL A 70 31.99 -0.01 -1.20
CA VAL A 70 31.37 -0.70 -0.06
C VAL A 70 30.32 0.17 0.62
N ILE A 71 30.66 1.44 0.90
CA ILE A 71 29.73 2.36 1.57
C ILE A 71 28.54 2.66 0.69
N THR A 72 28.76 2.92 -0.60
CA THR A 72 27.69 3.21 -1.56
C THR A 72 26.78 2.00 -1.76
N SER A 73 27.33 0.79 -1.87
CA SER A 73 26.54 -0.42 -2.09
C SER A 73 25.57 -0.68 -0.94
N HIS A 74 25.97 -0.42 0.30
CA HIS A 74 25.07 -0.54 1.44
C HIS A 74 24.05 0.61 1.49
N PHE A 75 24.48 1.84 1.22
CA PHE A 75 23.61 3.00 1.30
C PHE A 75 22.51 3.01 0.22
N LEU A 76 22.88 2.83 -1.05
CA LEU A 76 21.92 2.88 -2.15
C LEU A 76 20.90 1.75 -2.10
N LEU A 77 21.33 0.53 -1.77
CA LEU A 77 20.40 -0.60 -1.63
C LEU A 77 19.45 -0.39 -0.46
N ASN A 78 19.96 0.03 0.70
CA ASN A 78 19.12 0.20 1.88
C ASN A 78 18.13 1.37 1.75
N VAL A 79 18.54 2.48 1.11
CA VAL A 79 17.62 3.59 0.82
C VAL A 79 16.57 3.18 -0.22
N ALA A 80 16.96 2.47 -1.28
CA ALA A 80 16.01 1.99 -2.28
C ALA A 80 15.00 1.01 -1.67
N LEU A 81 15.46 0.07 -0.83
CA LEU A 81 14.57 -0.85 -0.12
C LEU A 81 13.62 -0.12 0.82
N ALA A 82 14.12 0.83 1.62
CA ALA A 82 13.26 1.61 2.52
C ALA A 82 12.16 2.37 1.79
N VAL A 83 12.48 3.01 0.66
CA VAL A 83 11.49 3.75 -0.15
C VAL A 83 10.47 2.80 -0.80
N VAL A 84 10.91 1.63 -1.27
CA VAL A 84 10.00 0.63 -1.84
C VAL A 84 9.09 0.02 -0.77
N ASP A 85 9.60 -0.17 0.45
CA ASP A 85 8.83 -0.68 1.58
C ASP A 85 7.78 0.35 2.03
N GLU A 86 8.16 1.62 2.18
CA GLU A 86 7.24 2.73 2.48
C GLU A 86 6.14 2.85 1.42
N ALA A 87 6.50 2.83 0.13
CA ALA A 87 5.52 2.87 -0.95
C ALA A 87 4.56 1.66 -0.89
N ARG A 88 5.06 0.48 -0.52
CA ARG A 88 4.24 -0.73 -0.40
C ARG A 88 3.26 -0.64 0.77
N GLU A 89 3.70 -0.17 1.93
CA GLU A 89 2.83 0.03 3.09
C GLU A 89 1.69 1.02 2.77
N ASP A 90 1.99 2.10 2.04
CA ASP A 90 0.98 3.06 1.59
C ASP A 90 -0.08 2.41 0.67
N PHE A 91 0.34 1.60 -0.31
CA PHE A 91 -0.60 0.87 -1.19
C PHE A 91 -1.43 -0.17 -0.43
N GLU A 92 -0.81 -0.95 0.46
CA GLU A 92 -1.53 -1.96 1.25
C GLU A 92 -2.59 -1.30 2.14
N LYS A 93 -2.30 -0.11 2.68
CA LYS A 93 -3.23 0.66 3.49
C LYS A 93 -4.39 1.24 2.67
N GLU A 94 -4.13 1.80 1.48
CA GLU A 94 -5.19 2.27 0.57
C GLU A 94 -6.13 1.12 0.18
N ASP A 95 -5.58 -0.06 -0.17
CA ASP A 95 -6.37 -1.24 -0.50
C ASP A 95 -7.22 -1.75 0.69
N GLU A 96 -6.68 -1.71 1.92
CA GLU A 96 -7.42 -2.07 3.14
C GLU A 96 -8.56 -1.08 3.45
N GLU A 97 -8.32 0.22 3.28
CA GLU A 97 -9.34 1.26 3.48
C GLU A 97 -10.47 1.15 2.44
N GLU A 98 -10.15 0.88 1.17
CA GLU A 98 -11.16 0.64 0.13
C GLU A 98 -12.02 -0.59 0.43
N GLN A 99 -11.40 -1.71 0.84
CA GLN A 99 -12.15 -2.92 1.22
C GLN A 99 -13.05 -2.69 2.43
N ALA A 100 -12.57 -1.96 3.45
CA ALA A 100 -13.38 -1.64 4.62
C ALA A 100 -14.58 -0.76 4.26
N GLU A 101 -14.41 0.23 3.37
CA GLU A 101 -15.52 1.03 2.88
C GLU A 101 -16.54 0.22 2.05
N GLU A 102 -16.08 -0.72 1.22
CA GLU A 102 -16.96 -1.59 0.45
C GLU A 102 -17.78 -2.52 1.37
N GLU A 103 -17.14 -3.09 2.39
CA GLU A 103 -17.83 -3.91 3.40
C GLU A 103 -18.88 -3.09 4.16
N GLU A 104 -18.55 -1.88 4.61
CA GLU A 104 -19.50 -0.99 5.30
C GLU A 104 -20.70 -0.62 4.41
N LYS A 105 -20.44 -0.31 3.13
CA LYS A 105 -21.51 -0.02 2.15
C LYS A 105 -22.42 -1.23 1.96
N SER A 106 -21.85 -2.43 1.79
CA SER A 106 -22.64 -3.66 1.63
C SER A 106 -23.51 -3.96 2.87
N ALA A 107 -22.95 -3.84 4.08
CA ALA A 107 -23.68 -4.07 5.32
C ALA A 107 -24.81 -3.06 5.52
N THR A 108 -24.60 -1.81 5.11
CA THR A 108 -25.64 -0.77 5.17
C THR A 108 -26.75 -1.02 4.15
N GLU A 109 -26.40 -1.51 2.95
CA GLU A 109 -27.40 -1.89 1.94
C GLU A 109 -28.25 -3.08 2.40
N ASP A 110 -27.66 -4.10 3.03
CA ASP A 110 -28.38 -5.25 3.57
C ASP A 110 -29.36 -4.82 4.69
N ILE A 111 -28.91 -4.00 5.64
CA ILE A 111 -29.78 -3.46 6.71
C ILE A 111 -30.94 -2.66 6.13
N LYS A 112 -30.68 -1.85 5.10
CA LYS A 112 -31.72 -1.05 4.45
C LYS A 112 -32.72 -1.93 3.69
N ALA A 113 -32.26 -3.00 3.06
CA ALA A 113 -33.12 -3.96 2.38
C ALA A 113 -34.03 -4.68 3.38
N ASP A 114 -33.48 -5.18 4.50
CA ASP A 114 -34.26 -5.81 5.57
C ASP A 114 -35.30 -4.84 6.18
N LEU A 115 -34.91 -3.58 6.42
CA LEU A 115 -35.83 -2.57 6.97
C LEU A 115 -36.97 -2.22 6.00
N ALA A 116 -36.69 -2.20 4.68
CA ALA A 116 -37.71 -1.95 3.68
C ALA A 116 -38.76 -3.08 3.62
N VAL A 117 -38.33 -4.34 3.77
CA VAL A 117 -39.24 -5.49 3.84
C VAL A 117 -40.16 -5.38 5.07
N LEU A 118 -39.62 -4.99 6.22
CA LEU A 118 -40.44 -4.81 7.44
C LEU A 118 -41.43 -3.65 7.34
N GLN A 119 -41.11 -2.58 6.58
CA GLN A 119 -42.05 -1.50 6.33
C GLN A 119 -43.19 -1.92 5.40
N ASP A 120 -42.89 -2.74 4.37
CA ASP A 120 -43.92 -3.32 3.50
C ASP A 120 -44.84 -4.25 4.30
N ASP A 121 -44.30 -5.04 5.24
CA ASP A 121 -45.09 -5.90 6.14
C ASP A 121 -45.96 -5.09 7.15
N GLU A 122 -45.53 -3.89 7.58
CA GLU A 122 -46.33 -2.99 8.43
C GLU A 122 -47.44 -2.25 7.66
N GLU A 123 -47.26 -1.96 6.36
CA GLU A 123 -48.30 -1.36 5.52
C GLU A 123 -49.34 -2.40 5.02
N GLU A 124 -49.00 -3.69 4.99
CA GLU A 124 -49.90 -4.81 4.64
C GLU A 124 -50.64 -5.46 5.84
N GLU A 125 -51.01 -4.71 6.88
CA GLU A 125 -52.13 -5.15 7.75
C GLU A 125 -53.46 -5.01 6.97
N GLU A 126 -53.68 -5.90 5.99
CA GLU A 126 -54.98 -6.08 5.36
C GLU A 126 -55.98 -6.59 6.42
N GLU A 127 -57.01 -5.78 6.73
CA GLU A 127 -58.14 -6.22 7.55
C GLU A 127 -58.82 -7.44 6.90
N GLU A 128 -58.53 -8.63 7.42
CA GLU A 128 -59.07 -9.90 6.98
C GLU A 128 -60.61 -9.85 6.83
N PRO A 129 -61.19 -10.18 5.66
CA PRO A 129 -62.58 -9.86 5.31
C PRO A 129 -63.65 -10.57 6.16
N TRP A 130 -63.28 -11.57 6.96
CA TRP A 130 -64.16 -12.26 7.90
C TRP A 130 -64.29 -11.53 9.25
N MET A 131 -63.43 -10.53 9.53
CA MET A 131 -63.50 -9.70 10.74
C MET A 131 -64.73 -8.78 10.76
N ASP A 132 -65.47 -8.67 9.65
CA ASP A 132 -66.66 -7.82 9.52
C ASP A 132 -67.94 -8.36 10.20
N CYS A 133 -67.95 -9.61 10.63
CA CYS A 133 -69.13 -10.15 11.29
C CYS A 133 -69.27 -9.60 12.73
N MET A 134 -70.50 -9.19 13.07
CA MET A 134 -70.83 -8.49 14.32
C MET A 134 -70.28 -9.14 15.63
N PRO A 135 -70.33 -10.48 15.82
CA PRO A 135 -69.73 -11.09 17.00
C PRO A 135 -68.20 -11.06 16.99
N VAL A 136 -67.56 -11.13 15.82
CA VAL A 136 -66.10 -11.10 15.69
C VAL A 136 -65.56 -9.69 15.92
N ARG A 137 -66.25 -8.64 15.45
CA ARG A 137 -65.88 -7.24 15.76
C ARG A 137 -65.92 -6.93 17.25
N ALA A 138 -66.93 -7.44 17.96
CA ALA A 138 -67.03 -7.25 19.41
C ALA A 138 -65.92 -7.99 20.16
N ALA A 139 -65.60 -9.22 19.76
CA ALA A 139 -64.48 -9.97 20.32
C ALA A 139 -63.13 -9.29 20.02
N ASN A 140 -62.96 -8.79 18.79
CA ASN A 140 -61.76 -8.09 18.36
C ASN A 140 -61.57 -6.76 19.11
N ALA A 141 -62.66 -6.02 19.34
CA ALA A 141 -62.64 -4.79 20.13
C ALA A 141 -62.30 -5.05 21.60
N VAL A 142 -62.60 -6.24 22.12
CA VAL A 142 -62.21 -6.63 23.49
C VAL A 142 -60.71 -6.97 23.54
N THR A 143 -60.18 -7.68 22.54
CA THR A 143 -58.77 -8.10 22.50
C THR A 143 -57.80 -6.95 22.22
N HIS A 144 -58.23 -5.93 21.48
CA HIS A 144 -57.40 -4.75 21.18
C HIS A 144 -57.35 -3.70 22.31
N ASN A 145 -57.92 -3.97 23.49
CA ASN A 145 -57.76 -3.07 24.62
C ASN A 145 -56.43 -3.30 25.33
N ASP A 146 -55.72 -2.21 25.63
CA ASP A 146 -54.48 -2.22 26.42
C ASP A 146 -54.64 -2.98 27.75
N ILE A 147 -55.82 -2.90 28.37
CA ILE A 147 -56.17 -3.60 29.61
C ILE A 147 -56.11 -5.13 29.45
N PHE A 148 -56.56 -5.66 28.31
CA PHE A 148 -56.54 -7.08 28.02
C PHE A 148 -55.11 -7.57 27.73
N SER A 149 -54.33 -6.78 27.01
CA SER A 149 -52.91 -7.04 26.75
C SER A 149 -52.08 -7.11 28.04
N TYR A 150 -52.27 -6.15 28.96
CA TYR A 150 -51.61 -6.18 30.28
C TYR A 150 -52.04 -7.38 31.13
N PHE A 151 -53.29 -7.81 31.01
CA PHE A 151 -53.80 -8.99 31.71
C PHE A 151 -53.15 -10.29 31.21
N ILE A 152 -53.02 -10.46 29.89
CA ILE A 152 -52.32 -11.61 29.30
C ILE A 152 -50.84 -11.59 29.70
N MET A 153 -50.19 -10.43 29.61
CA MET A 153 -48.79 -10.25 30.02
C MET A 153 -48.58 -10.65 31.49
N PHE A 154 -49.50 -10.28 32.38
CA PHE A 154 -49.47 -10.67 33.79
C PHE A 154 -49.63 -12.18 34.00
N ILE A 155 -50.50 -12.85 33.24
CA ILE A 155 -50.68 -14.31 33.29
C ILE A 155 -49.42 -15.04 32.80
N ILE A 156 -48.80 -14.57 31.72
CA ILE A 156 -47.57 -15.16 31.19
C ILE A 156 -46.42 -14.99 32.20
N ALA A 157 -46.24 -13.78 32.74
CA ALA A 157 -45.23 -13.51 33.77
C ALA A 157 -45.45 -14.37 35.03
N GLY A 158 -46.70 -14.53 35.46
CA GLY A 158 -47.07 -15.40 36.58
C GLY A 158 -46.72 -16.88 36.32
N ASN A 159 -47.02 -17.39 35.13
CA ASN A 159 -46.67 -18.76 34.74
C ASN A 159 -45.15 -19.00 34.69
N VAL A 160 -44.38 -18.02 34.19
CA VAL A 160 -42.91 -18.08 34.18
C VAL A 160 -42.36 -18.16 35.61
N ILE A 161 -42.92 -17.40 36.55
CA ILE A 161 -42.53 -17.45 37.96
C ILE A 161 -42.91 -18.79 38.60
N THR A 162 -44.06 -19.39 38.26
CA THR A 162 -44.45 -20.70 38.81
C THR A 162 -43.64 -21.88 38.29
N MET A 163 -42.88 -21.70 37.21
CA MET A 163 -41.98 -22.72 36.66
C MET A 163 -40.51 -22.54 37.08
N MET A 164 -40.18 -21.48 37.82
CA MET A 164 -38.93 -21.36 38.58
C MET A 164 -39.08 -22.01 39.97
#